data_AF-Q8TJ59-F1
#
_entry.id   AF-Q8TJ59-F1
#
_cell.length_a   1.000
_cell.length_b   1.000
_cell.length_c   1.000
_cell.angle_alpha   90.00
_cell.angle_beta   90.00
_cell.angle_gamma   90.00
#
_symmetry.space_group_name_H-M   'P 1'
#
loop_
_entity.id
_entity.type
_entity.pdbx_description
1 polymer ?
#
loop_
_entity_poly.entity_id
_entity_poly.type
_entity_poly.pdbx_seq_one_letter_code
_entity_poly.pdbx_strand_id
1 'polypeptide(L)'
;MAEKLPREVIEELERVSRLHEQAVCDHEKCREFSENLSDVLVRLEDMKFYKTADKLMSVLINCKPKEASHCEKATMVGEMIKNVAKEAKKEAGK
;
A
#
# COMPACT_ATOMS: atom_id res chain seq x y z
N MET A 1 -1.93 -20.70 0.14
CA MET A 1 -2.35 -20.45 -1.25
C MET A 1 -2.01 -19.01 -1.58
N ALA A 2 -1.03 -18.88 -2.46
CA ALA A 2 -0.52 -17.66 -3.05
C ALA A 2 -1.57 -16.99 -3.93
N GLU A 3 -1.80 -15.70 -3.76
CA GLU A 3 -2.67 -14.93 -4.64
C GLU A 3 -1.84 -14.39 -5.81
N LYS A 4 -2.10 -14.86 -7.04
CA LYS A 4 -1.44 -14.32 -8.23
C LYS A 4 -2.10 -13.00 -8.59
N LEU A 5 -1.48 -11.91 -8.13
CA LEU A 5 -1.96 -10.56 -8.41
C LEU A 5 -1.68 -10.18 -9.87
N PRO A 6 -2.62 -9.48 -10.54
CA PRO A 6 -2.40 -9.00 -11.88
C PRO A 6 -1.30 -7.94 -11.88
N ARG A 7 -0.59 -7.85 -13.02
CA ARG A 7 0.56 -6.95 -13.17
C ARG A 7 0.20 -5.48 -12.91
N GLU A 8 -0.99 -5.06 -13.31
CA GLU A 8 -1.49 -3.70 -13.06
C GLU A 8 -1.51 -3.35 -11.57
N VAL A 9 -1.97 -4.28 -10.72
CA VAL A 9 -2.05 -4.07 -9.27
C VAL A 9 -0.66 -4.04 -8.64
N ILE A 10 0.26 -4.84 -9.18
CA ILE A 10 1.66 -4.83 -8.74
C ILE A 10 2.33 -3.50 -9.07
N GLU A 11 2.14 -3.00 -10.29
CA GLU A 11 2.70 -1.71 -10.72
C GLU A 11 2.12 -0.55 -9.88
N GLU A 12 0.83 -0.59 -9.55
CA GLU A 12 0.20 0.38 -8.65
C GLU A 12 0.71 0.28 -7.21
N LEU A 13 0.87 -0.93 -6.66
CA LEU A 13 1.46 -1.14 -5.33
C LEU A 13 2.90 -0.59 -5.25
N GLU A 14 3.70 -0.76 -6.31
CA GLU A 14 5.04 -0.18 -6.38
C GLU A 14 5.01 1.34 -6.46
N ARG A 15 4.07 1.90 -7.22
CA ARG A 15 3.88 3.34 -7.33
C ARG A 15 3.52 3.96 -5.97
N VAL A 16 2.56 3.35 -5.27
CA VAL A 16 2.10 3.77 -3.93
C VAL A 16 3.22 3.60 -2.89
N SER A 17 4.00 2.53 -2.96
CA SER A 17 5.19 2.34 -2.13
C SER A 17 6.24 3.46 -2.32
N ARG A 18 6.50 3.86 -3.57
CA ARG A 18 7.42 4.97 -3.87
C ARG A 18 6.89 6.34 -3.46
N LEU A 19 5.57 6.55 -3.50
CA LEU A 19 4.95 7.78 -2.99
C LEU A 19 5.21 7.90 -1.48
N HIS A 20 5.10 6.81 -0.73
CA HIS A 20 5.36 6.81 0.71
C HIS A 20 6.82 7.13 1.06
N GLU A 21 7.80 6.63 0.30
CA GLU A 21 9.22 7.00 0.51
C GLU A 21 9.46 8.50 0.35
N GLN A 22 8.65 9.17 -0.47
CA GLN A 22 8.72 10.62 -0.71
C GLN A 22 7.79 11.43 0.20
N ALA A 23 6.93 10.75 0.97
CA ALA A 23 5.88 11.33 1.83
C ALA A 23 6.26 11.38 3.32
N VAL A 24 7.47 10.96 3.70
CA VAL A 24 7.92 10.80 5.11
C VAL A 24 7.68 12.06 5.97
N CYS A 25 7.56 13.24 5.35
CA CYS A 25 7.25 14.51 6.02
C CYS A 25 6.13 15.33 5.37
N ASP A 26 5.36 14.77 4.44
CA ASP A 26 4.47 15.55 3.58
C ASP A 26 3.02 15.10 3.74
N HIS A 27 2.22 15.90 4.45
CA HIS A 27 0.84 15.56 4.77
C HIS A 27 -0.02 15.36 3.51
N GLU A 28 0.23 16.16 2.48
CA GLU A 28 -0.49 16.08 1.21
C GLU A 28 -0.18 14.77 0.49
N LYS A 29 1.09 14.34 0.48
CA LYS A 29 1.48 13.04 -0.09
C LYS A 29 1.03 11.86 0.75
N CYS A 30 0.94 12.01 2.08
CA CYS A 30 0.40 10.99 2.96
C CYS A 30 -1.10 10.78 2.71
N ARG A 31 -1.83 11.87 2.47
CA ARG A 31 -3.23 11.83 2.05
C ARG A 31 -3.36 11.18 0.66
N GLU A 32 -2.57 11.60 -0.32
CA GLU A 32 -2.59 10.99 -1.66
C GLU A 32 -2.26 9.49 -1.62
N PHE A 33 -1.28 9.09 -0.80
CA PHE A 33 -0.97 7.69 -0.53
C PHE A 33 -2.18 6.94 0.03
N SER A 34 -2.88 7.51 1.02
CA SER A 34 -4.04 6.88 1.64
C SER A 34 -5.22 6.72 0.67
N GLU A 35 -5.48 7.73 -0.16
CA GLU A 35 -6.52 7.69 -1.19
C GLU A 35 -6.20 6.64 -2.26
N ASN A 36 -4.98 6.67 -2.82
CA ASN A 36 -4.53 5.67 -3.80
C ASN A 36 -4.54 4.25 -3.24
N LEU A 37 -4.10 4.07 -1.99
CA LEU A 37 -4.07 2.75 -1.36
C LEU A 37 -5.48 2.21 -1.11
N SER A 38 -6.43 3.08 -0.78
CA SER A 38 -7.85 2.70 -0.64
C SER A 38 -8.45 2.27 -1.98
N ASP A 39 -8.13 2.95 -3.08
CA ASP A 39 -8.59 2.55 -4.42
C ASP A 39 -8.05 1.16 -4.83
N VAL A 40 -6.75 0.93 -4.60
CA VAL A 40 -6.13 -0.38 -4.82
C VAL A 40 -6.79 -1.46 -3.95
N LEU A 41 -7.15 -1.13 -2.72
CA LEU A 41 -7.81 -2.07 -1.81
C LEU A 41 -9.20 -2.48 -2.33
N VAL A 42 -10.01 -1.52 -2.77
CA VAL A 42 -11.33 -1.79 -3.37
C VAL A 42 -11.19 -2.69 -4.60
N ARG A 43 -10.21 -2.42 -5.47
CA ARG A 43 -9.93 -3.26 -6.65
C ARG A 43 -9.51 -4.68 -6.27
N LEU A 44 -8.69 -4.83 -5.23
CA LEU A 44 -8.29 -6.14 -4.71
C LEU A 44 -9.49 -6.92 -4.16
N GLU A 45 -10.39 -6.26 -3.42
CA GLU A 45 -11.61 -6.88 -2.90
C GLU A 45 -12.56 -7.32 -4.02
N ASP A 46 -12.74 -6.49 -5.05
CA ASP A 46 -13.55 -6.80 -6.25
C ASP A 46 -13.00 -8.03 -6.98
N MET A 47 -11.69 -8.09 -7.15
CA MET A 47 -10.97 -9.24 -7.74
C MET A 47 -10.84 -10.44 -6.78
N LYS A 48 -11.41 -10.36 -5.57
CA LYS A 48 -11.39 -11.41 -4.53
C LYS A 48 -10.01 -11.76 -3.97
N PHE A 49 -9.05 -10.85 -4.08
CA PHE A 49 -7.70 -10.98 -3.49
C PHE A 49 -7.69 -10.54 -2.02
N TYR A 50 -8.49 -11.23 -1.21
CA TYR A 50 -8.75 -10.83 0.18
C TYR A 50 -7.50 -10.88 1.07
N LYS A 51 -6.52 -11.76 0.82
CA LYS A 51 -5.32 -11.80 1.67
C LYS A 51 -4.43 -10.60 1.44
N THR A 52 -4.33 -10.16 0.20
CA THR A 52 -3.58 -8.95 -0.15
C THR A 52 -4.33 -7.72 0.35
N ALA A 53 -5.66 -7.66 0.20
CA ALA A 53 -6.48 -6.59 0.74
C ALA A 53 -6.34 -6.46 2.27
N ASP A 54 -6.36 -7.57 3.01
CA ASP A 54 -6.18 -7.59 4.47
C ASP A 54 -4.83 -6.99 4.91
N LYS A 55 -3.75 -7.32 4.19
CA LYS A 55 -2.43 -6.72 4.43
C LYS A 55 -2.46 -5.21 4.18
N LEU A 56 -3.14 -4.74 3.13
CA LEU A 56 -3.28 -3.32 2.85
C LEU A 56 -4.15 -2.59 3.88
N MET A 57 -5.20 -3.23 4.39
CA MET A 57 -5.98 -2.69 5.51
C MET A 57 -5.07 -2.40 6.70
N SER A 58 -4.15 -3.32 7.04
CA SER A 58 -3.19 -3.11 8.13
C SER A 58 -2.28 -1.88 7.89
N VAL A 59 -1.87 -1.64 6.64
CA VAL A 59 -1.10 -0.45 6.25
C VAL A 59 -1.91 0.83 6.44
N LEU A 60 -3.16 0.86 5.94
CA LEU A 60 -4.08 2.01 6.08
C LEU A 60 -4.40 2.34 7.54
N ILE A 61 -4.58 1.33 8.39
CA ILE A 61 -4.82 1.53 9.82
C ILE A 61 -3.65 2.24 10.49
N ASN A 62 -2.42 1.96 10.04
CA ASN A 62 -1.20 2.56 10.58
C ASN A 62 -0.83 3.90 9.95
N CYS A 63 -1.37 4.23 8.78
CA CYS A 63 -1.12 5.48 8.06
C CYS A 63 -2.38 6.35 8.02
N LYS A 64 -2.64 7.08 9.10
CA LYS A 64 -3.72 8.06 9.17
C LYS A 64 -3.15 9.48 9.04
N PRO A 65 -3.40 10.19 7.93
CA PRO A 65 -2.97 11.59 7.80
C PRO A 65 -3.69 12.41 8.88
N LYS A 66 -2.91 13.02 9.77
CA LYS A 66 -3.40 14.02 10.73
C LYS A 66 -2.91 15.38 10.26
N GLU A 67 -3.83 16.34 10.16
CA GLU A 67 -3.64 17.68 9.59
C GLU A 67 -2.57 18.57 10.27
N ALA A 68 -1.86 18.08 11.28
CA ALA A 68 -0.91 18.86 12.06
C ALA A 68 0.32 18.08 12.58
N SER A 69 0.58 16.86 12.09
CA SER A 69 1.70 16.06 12.63
C SER A 69 2.38 15.21 11.56
N HIS A 70 3.71 15.10 11.67
CA HIS A 70 4.51 14.16 10.89
C HIS A 70 4.00 12.73 11.09
N CYS A 71 4.11 11.91 10.06
CA CYS A 71 3.75 10.49 10.18
C CYS A 71 4.82 9.78 11.03
N GLU A 72 4.53 9.62 12.33
CA GLU A 72 5.43 8.98 13.29
C GLU A 72 5.79 7.53 12.90
N LYS A 73 4.91 6.89 12.12
CA LYS A 73 5.06 5.51 11.65
C LYS A 73 5.53 5.44 10.19
N ALA A 74 6.04 6.52 9.61
CA ALA A 74 6.38 6.56 8.19
C ALA A 74 7.32 5.42 7.77
N THR A 75 8.36 5.15 8.56
CA THR A 75 9.29 4.04 8.31
C THR A 75 8.58 2.69 8.33
N MET A 76 7.76 2.44 9.35
CA MET A 76 7.01 1.19 9.52
C MET A 76 6.01 0.96 8.39
N VAL A 77 5.22 1.97 8.04
CA VAL A 77 4.24 1.92 6.94
C VAL A 77 4.96 1.69 5.60
N GLY A 78 6.07 2.39 5.37
CA GLY A 78 6.91 2.23 4.20
C GLY A 78 7.48 0.82 4.06
N GLU A 79 7.94 0.20 5.15
CA GLU A 79 8.40 -1.18 5.14
C GLU A 79 7.25 -2.18 4.89
N MET A 80 6.08 -1.97 5.49
CA MET A 80 4.92 -2.82 5.28
C MET A 80 4.48 -2.83 3.81
N ILE A 81 4.30 -1.66 3.19
CA ILE A 81 3.86 -1.58 1.79
C ILE A 81 4.92 -2.15 0.83
N LYS A 82 6.22 -1.94 1.11
CA LYS A 82 7.31 -2.58 0.37
C LYS A 82 7.25 -4.09 0.46
N ASN A 83 6.94 -4.64 1.64
CA ASN A 83 6.83 -6.07 1.81
C ASN A 83 5.62 -6.63 1.04
N VAL A 84 4.48 -5.95 1.07
CA VAL A 84 3.31 -6.33 0.27
C VAL A 84 3.62 -6.33 -1.22
N ALA A 85 4.27 -5.28 -1.74
CA ALA A 85 4.66 -5.20 -3.15
C ALA A 85 5.68 -6.29 -3.56
N LYS A 86 6.65 -6.60 -2.69
CA LYS A 86 7.63 -7.69 -2.92
C LYS A 86 6.97 -9.05 -2.98
N GLU A 87 6.07 -9.33 -2.04
CA GLU A 87 5.32 -10.59 -2.00
C GLU A 87 4.43 -10.69 -3.24
N ALA A 88 3.72 -9.62 -3.60
CA ALA A 88 2.90 -9.56 -4.79
C ALA A 88 3.69 -9.86 -6.09
N LYS A 89 4.90 -9.29 -6.22
CA LYS A 89 5.82 -9.57 -7.34
C LYS A 89 6.27 -11.02 -7.40
N LYS A 90 6.65 -11.58 -6.24
CA LYS A 90 7.15 -12.95 -6.15
C LYS A 90 6.10 -13.97 -6.57
N GLU A 91 4.84 -13.68 -6.31
CA GLU A 91 3.71 -14.57 -6.61
C GLU A 91 3.29 -14.46 -8.09
N ALA A 92 3.48 -13.31 -8.74
CA ALA A 92 3.21 -13.13 -10.16
C ALA A 92 4.32 -13.66 -11.10
N GLY A 93 5.56 -13.75 -10.62
CA GLY A 93 6.70 -14.29 -11.40
C GLY A 93 6.83 -15.81 -11.39
N LYS A 94 5.86 -16.53 -10.80
CA LYS A 94 5.89 -17.98 -10.58
C LYS A 94 4.84 -18.74 -11.38
#